data_AF-A0A1X0A003-F1
#
_entry.id   AF-A0A1X0A003-F1
#
_cell.length_a   1.000
_cell.length_b   1.000
_cell.length_c   1.000
_cell.angle_alpha   90.00
_cell.angle_beta   90.00
_cell.angle_gamma   90.00
#
_symmetry.space_group_name_H-M   'P 1'
#
loop_
_entity.id
_entity.type
_entity.pdbx_description
1 polymer ?
#
loop_
_entity_poly.entity_id
_entity_poly.type
_entity_poly.pdbx_seq_one_letter_code
_entity_poly.pdbx_strand_id
1 'polypeptide(L)'
;MAYTINPDVTLIPDKAEVWLKLAADVADINTMIPATPDADLEVLGWLFSGLLDDKKGIPLNPSIEKKEYDGFGHPLFRVKLKKGKLETGFTVLEDNAVTRKVVLPGSAPNKIGAPKNVQIYVLYRVVDEDTLQGKRVWVQLTPAPVETKSHGGFIEGELSFAELTVHHTQDANGDVFQVVDASSDDVVKTFTIAAGVTAYTATAGADTTASITTKTANALQTALRGLASVQALPAPGVTVEGPSGGPLVATFTGPITPVSAAGTGGTVTVD
;
A
#
# COMPACT_ATOMS: atom_id res chain seq x y z
N MET A 1 28.78 8.77 15.09
CA MET A 1 27.71 9.24 14.20
C MET A 1 26.49 9.50 15.06
N ALA A 2 25.90 10.68 14.99
CA ALA A 2 24.61 10.93 15.64
C ALA A 2 23.51 10.35 14.73
N TYR A 3 22.56 9.62 15.31
CA TYR A 3 21.41 9.12 14.56
C TYR A 3 20.51 10.31 14.20
N THR A 4 20.21 10.49 12.92
CA THR A 4 19.20 11.45 12.49
C THR A 4 17.83 10.88 12.83
N ILE A 5 17.13 11.48 13.79
CA ILE A 5 15.73 11.16 14.09
C ILE A 5 14.90 11.74 12.93
N ASN A 6 14.16 10.88 12.23
CA ASN A 6 13.17 11.30 11.24
C ASN A 6 11.78 11.05 11.84
N PRO A 7 11.11 12.07 12.40
CA PRO A 7 9.77 11.91 12.95
C PRO A 7 8.75 11.61 11.85
N ASP A 8 8.97 12.06 10.61
CA ASP A 8 8.02 11.94 9.49
C ASP A 8 7.83 10.51 8.98
N VAL A 9 8.70 9.57 9.39
CA VAL A 9 8.53 8.12 9.09
C VAL A 9 7.80 7.36 10.20
N THR A 10 7.40 8.04 11.27
CA THR A 10 6.57 7.47 12.32
C THR A 10 5.10 7.61 11.90
N LEU A 11 4.31 6.55 12.06
CA LEU A 11 2.88 6.56 11.80
C LEU A 11 2.12 6.61 13.13
N ILE A 12 1.27 7.61 13.30
CA ILE A 12 0.36 7.74 14.46
C ILE A 12 -1.06 7.80 13.91
N PRO A 13 -1.77 6.66 13.80
CA PRO A 13 -3.11 6.66 13.24
C PRO A 13 -4.10 7.42 14.14
N ASP A 14 -4.70 8.48 13.60
CA ASP A 14 -5.83 9.19 14.22
C ASP A 14 -7.16 8.51 13.88
N LYS A 15 -7.21 7.88 12.70
CA LYS A 15 -8.40 7.18 12.19
C LYS A 15 -8.01 5.82 11.64
N ALA A 16 -8.90 4.86 11.86
CA ALA A 16 -8.78 3.53 11.31
C ALA A 16 -10.14 3.06 10.80
N GLU A 17 -10.11 2.39 9.66
CA GLU A 17 -11.27 1.82 9.03
C GLU A 17 -10.96 0.41 8.54
N VAL A 18 -11.96 -0.45 8.65
CA VAL A 18 -11.89 -1.82 8.15
C VAL A 18 -12.97 -1.98 7.10
N TRP A 19 -12.55 -2.50 5.96
CA TRP A 19 -13.39 -2.75 4.82
C TRP A 19 -13.28 -4.22 4.46
N LEU A 20 -14.40 -4.84 4.09
CA LEU A 20 -14.44 -6.28 3.86
C LEU A 20 -15.29 -6.68 2.67
N LYS A 21 -14.93 -7.81 2.07
CA LYS A 21 -15.67 -8.45 0.99
C LYS A 21 -15.64 -9.96 1.19
N LEU A 22 -16.75 -10.64 0.94
CA LEU A 22 -16.76 -12.10 0.95
C LEU A 22 -15.95 -12.62 -0.24
N ALA A 23 -15.12 -13.64 -0.02
CA ALA A 23 -14.30 -14.21 -1.09
C ALA A 23 -15.15 -14.72 -2.28
N ALA A 24 -16.37 -15.20 -2.01
CA ALA A 24 -17.31 -15.65 -3.05
C ALA A 24 -17.82 -14.52 -3.95
N ASP A 25 -17.72 -13.26 -3.51
CA ASP A 25 -18.17 -12.08 -4.25
C ASP A 25 -17.00 -11.37 -4.97
N VAL A 26 -15.80 -11.94 -4.97
CA VAL A 26 -14.59 -11.38 -5.60
C VAL A 26 -14.15 -12.29 -6.74
N ALA A 27 -14.21 -11.76 -7.97
CA ALA A 27 -13.70 -12.47 -9.15
C ALA A 27 -12.19 -12.26 -9.32
N ASP A 28 -11.72 -11.02 -9.13
CA ASP A 28 -10.31 -10.64 -9.16
C ASP A 28 -10.08 -9.55 -8.12
N ILE A 29 -9.17 -9.81 -7.17
CA ILE A 29 -8.84 -8.85 -6.11
C ILE A 29 -8.08 -7.64 -6.66
N ASN A 30 -7.30 -7.82 -7.74
CA ASN A 30 -6.45 -6.76 -8.29
C ASN A 30 -7.27 -5.58 -8.81
N THR A 31 -8.51 -5.81 -9.25
CA THR A 31 -9.41 -4.75 -9.70
C THR A 31 -10.02 -3.94 -8.55
N MET A 32 -9.91 -4.42 -7.31
CA MET A 32 -10.42 -3.77 -6.11
C MET A 32 -9.33 -3.04 -5.32
N ILE A 33 -8.06 -3.18 -5.70
CA ILE A 33 -6.95 -2.47 -5.06
C ILE A 33 -7.02 -1.00 -5.48
N PRO A 34 -7.09 -0.05 -4.54
CA PRO A 34 -7.17 1.36 -4.88
C PRO A 34 -5.84 1.84 -5.45
N ALA A 35 -5.91 2.72 -6.45
CA ALA A 35 -4.72 3.35 -7.03
C ALA A 35 -4.07 4.38 -6.08
N THR A 36 -4.85 4.96 -5.17
CA THR A 36 -4.40 5.93 -4.17
C THR A 36 -5.09 5.69 -2.82
N PRO A 37 -4.52 6.12 -1.68
CA PRO A 37 -5.16 5.94 -0.37
C PRO A 37 -6.49 6.67 -0.20
N ASP A 38 -6.72 7.69 -1.03
CA ASP A 38 -7.92 8.53 -1.04
C ASP A 38 -9.00 8.04 -2.01
N ALA A 39 -8.78 6.91 -2.68
CA ALA A 39 -9.75 6.34 -3.57
C ALA A 39 -11.07 6.01 -2.84
N ASP A 40 -12.18 6.14 -3.58
CA ASP A 40 -13.49 5.73 -3.10
C ASP A 40 -13.59 4.19 -3.07
N LEU A 41 -13.51 3.63 -1.85
CA LEU A 41 -13.52 2.21 -1.63
C LEU A 41 -14.90 1.57 -1.91
N GLU A 42 -15.99 2.31 -1.75
CA GLU A 42 -17.34 1.82 -2.07
C GLU A 42 -17.51 1.63 -3.57
N VAL A 43 -16.98 2.56 -4.38
CA VAL A 43 -16.97 2.46 -5.85
C VAL A 43 -16.14 1.27 -6.32
N LEU A 44 -15.04 0.95 -5.62
CA LEU A 44 -14.24 -0.25 -5.84
C LEU A 44 -14.91 -1.54 -5.33
N GLY A 45 -16.08 -1.43 -4.69
CA GLY A 45 -16.92 -2.55 -4.28
C GLY A 45 -16.64 -3.09 -2.88
N TRP A 46 -15.83 -2.40 -2.08
CA TRP A 46 -15.60 -2.74 -0.68
C TRP A 46 -16.81 -2.39 0.20
N LEU A 47 -16.98 -3.13 1.30
CA LEU A 47 -18.06 -2.89 2.25
C LEU A 47 -17.47 -2.44 3.59
N PHE A 48 -17.87 -1.26 4.06
CA PHE A 48 -17.40 -0.73 5.33
C PHE A 48 -17.93 -1.57 6.51
N SER A 49 -17.06 -1.92 7.45
CA SER A 49 -17.43 -2.73 8.62
C SER A 49 -18.24 -1.96 9.66
N GLY A 50 -18.19 -0.62 9.63
CA GLY A 50 -18.76 0.22 10.68
C GLY A 50 -17.74 0.60 11.76
N LEU A 51 -18.24 1.10 12.90
CA LEU A 51 -17.41 1.58 14.01
C LEU A 51 -16.54 0.48 14.63
N LEU A 52 -15.30 0.87 14.95
CA LEU A 52 -14.27 0.02 15.54
C LEU A 52 -13.97 0.44 16.99
N ASP A 53 -13.50 -0.50 17.79
CA ASP A 53 -12.93 -0.24 19.11
C ASP A 53 -11.56 0.45 18.96
N ASP A 54 -11.50 1.73 19.28
CA ASP A 54 -10.31 2.59 19.19
C ASP A 54 -9.18 2.13 20.13
N LYS A 55 -9.53 1.62 21.32
CA LYS A 55 -8.55 1.15 22.31
C LYS A 55 -7.87 -0.14 21.89
N LYS A 56 -8.59 -1.03 21.19
CA LYS A 56 -8.02 -2.26 20.64
C LYS A 56 -7.31 -2.04 19.30
N GLY A 57 -7.79 -1.09 18.50
CA GLY A 57 -7.25 -0.80 17.17
C GLY A 57 -7.27 -2.02 16.23
N ILE A 58 -6.27 -2.07 15.34
CA ILE A 58 -6.06 -3.18 14.40
C ILE A 58 -4.73 -3.85 14.75
N PRO A 59 -4.72 -4.84 15.67
CA PRO A 59 -3.48 -5.51 16.06
C PRO A 59 -2.90 -6.32 14.90
N LEU A 60 -1.57 -6.33 14.80
CA LEU A 60 -0.81 -7.25 13.97
C LEU A 60 -0.16 -8.30 14.87
N ASN A 61 -0.39 -9.58 14.57
CA ASN A 61 0.09 -10.70 15.35
C ASN A 61 1.00 -11.60 14.48
N PRO A 62 2.26 -11.17 14.20
CA PRO A 62 3.22 -12.04 13.54
C PRO A 62 3.62 -13.18 14.47
N SER A 63 3.67 -14.40 13.94
CA SER A 63 4.07 -15.60 14.68
C SER A 63 4.96 -16.48 13.82
N ILE A 64 5.95 -17.14 14.43
CA ILE A 64 6.86 -18.03 13.71
C ILE A 64 7.24 -19.23 14.59
N GLU A 65 7.22 -20.42 14.01
CA GLU A 65 7.58 -21.65 14.72
C GLU A 65 9.11 -21.70 14.90
N LYS A 66 9.57 -21.65 16.16
CA LYS A 66 10.97 -21.87 16.53
C LYS A 66 11.21 -23.36 16.77
N LYS A 67 12.08 -23.97 15.99
CA LYS A 67 12.56 -25.33 16.20
C LYS A 67 14.02 -25.32 16.63
N GLU A 68 14.25 -25.81 17.83
CA GLU A 68 15.57 -25.94 18.44
C GLU A 68 16.12 -27.35 18.19
N TYR A 69 17.43 -27.43 18.02
CA TYR A 69 18.16 -28.69 17.89
C TYR A 69 19.25 -28.69 18.96
N ASP A 70 19.20 -29.71 19.82
CA ASP A 70 20.14 -29.93 20.90
C ASP A 70 21.11 -31.06 20.55
N GLY A 71 22.37 -30.87 20.93
CA GLY A 71 23.41 -31.88 20.87
C GLY A 71 23.80 -32.31 22.29
N PHE A 72 24.40 -33.49 22.43
CA PHE A 72 24.87 -33.94 23.73
C PHE A 72 25.95 -32.98 24.27
N GLY A 73 25.69 -32.35 25.43
CA GLY A 73 26.55 -31.32 26.00
C GLY A 73 26.50 -29.95 25.30
N HIS A 74 25.68 -29.79 24.26
CA HIS A 74 25.54 -28.56 23.48
C HIS A 74 24.06 -28.22 23.25
N PRO A 75 23.37 -27.67 24.25
CA PRO A 75 22.00 -27.20 24.07
C PRO A 75 21.95 -26.04 23.06
N LEU A 76 20.86 -25.94 22.31
CA LEU A 76 20.58 -24.95 21.26
C LEU A 76 21.71 -24.75 20.22
N PHE A 77 22.47 -25.80 19.87
CA PHE A 77 23.55 -25.66 18.89
C PHE A 77 23.04 -25.23 17.49
N ARG A 78 21.76 -25.45 17.19
CA ARG A 78 21.11 -24.91 15.99
C ARG A 78 19.64 -24.55 16.25
N VAL A 79 19.21 -23.42 15.70
CA VAL A 79 17.80 -23.01 15.69
C VAL A 79 17.34 -22.83 14.24
N LYS A 80 16.12 -23.26 13.92
CA LYS A 80 15.45 -22.95 12.66
C LYS A 80 14.09 -22.31 12.93
N LEU A 81 13.80 -21.23 12.23
CA LEU A 81 12.49 -20.63 12.17
C LEU A 81 11.75 -21.16 10.93
N LYS A 82 10.45 -21.47 11.07
CA LYS A 82 9.61 -21.96 9.96
C LYS A 82 8.14 -21.61 10.20
N LYS A 83 7.32 -21.72 9.15
CA LYS A 83 5.86 -21.46 9.20
C LYS A 83 5.54 -20.09 9.81
N GLY A 84 6.16 -19.04 9.27
CA GLY A 84 5.75 -17.67 9.58
C GLY A 84 4.26 -17.50 9.26
N LYS A 85 3.56 -16.81 10.13
CA LYS A 85 2.14 -16.47 10.01
C LYS A 85 1.95 -15.00 10.33
N LEU A 86 0.92 -14.43 9.75
CA LEU A 86 0.42 -13.12 10.12
C LEU A 86 -1.08 -13.25 10.37
N GLU A 87 -1.51 -12.84 11.55
CA GLU A 87 -2.92 -12.64 11.87
C GLU A 87 -3.13 -11.16 12.14
N THR A 88 -4.28 -10.63 11.74
CA THR A 88 -4.74 -9.34 12.22
C THR A 88 -6.03 -9.50 13.02
N GLY A 89 -6.36 -8.49 13.81
CA GLY A 89 -7.64 -8.42 14.49
C GLY A 89 -8.33 -7.10 14.25
N PHE A 90 -9.64 -7.07 14.49
CA PHE A 90 -10.41 -5.84 14.66
C PHE A 90 -11.66 -6.16 15.47
N THR A 91 -12.16 -5.17 16.21
CA THR A 91 -13.39 -5.33 16.99
C THR A 91 -14.45 -4.40 16.42
N VAL A 92 -15.54 -4.97 15.91
CA VAL A 92 -16.68 -4.20 15.41
C VAL A 92 -17.66 -3.95 16.54
N LEU A 93 -18.17 -2.72 16.59
CA LEU A 93 -19.14 -2.27 17.60
C LEU A 93 -20.58 -2.22 17.05
N GLU A 94 -20.74 -2.50 15.76
CA GLU A 94 -22.01 -2.42 15.06
C GLU A 94 -22.51 -3.78 14.58
N ASP A 95 -23.81 -4.01 14.75
CA ASP A 95 -24.55 -5.10 14.14
C ASP A 95 -25.25 -4.63 12.87
N ASN A 96 -24.54 -4.66 11.74
CA ASN A 96 -25.01 -4.18 10.45
C ASN A 96 -24.99 -5.30 9.39
N ALA A 97 -25.50 -5.01 8.19
CA ALA A 97 -25.61 -6.02 7.12
C ALA A 97 -24.25 -6.57 6.65
N VAL A 98 -23.15 -5.87 6.92
CA VAL A 98 -21.78 -6.25 6.56
C VAL A 98 -21.20 -7.16 7.65
N THR A 99 -21.25 -6.74 8.92
CA THR A 99 -20.71 -7.50 10.06
C THR A 99 -21.47 -8.81 10.28
N ARG A 100 -22.79 -8.85 10.06
CA ARG A 100 -23.59 -10.10 10.13
C ARG A 100 -23.11 -11.19 9.18
N LYS A 101 -22.46 -10.84 8.06
CA LYS A 101 -21.94 -11.84 7.10
C LYS A 101 -20.76 -12.64 7.67
N VAL A 102 -20.02 -12.05 8.62
CA VAL A 102 -18.80 -12.64 9.18
C VAL A 102 -18.97 -13.09 10.64
N VAL A 103 -19.72 -12.34 11.46
CA VAL A 103 -19.89 -12.62 12.90
C VAL A 103 -20.77 -13.84 13.13
N LEU A 104 -21.96 -13.87 12.52
CA LEU A 104 -22.93 -14.98 12.61
C LEU A 104 -23.49 -15.27 11.21
N PRO A 105 -22.72 -15.98 10.37
CA PRO A 105 -22.99 -16.09 8.94
C PRO A 105 -24.33 -16.79 8.65
N GLY A 106 -25.16 -16.17 7.79
CA GLY A 106 -26.49 -16.68 7.46
C GLY A 106 -27.58 -16.25 8.44
N SER A 107 -27.29 -15.30 9.34
CA SER A 107 -28.32 -14.57 10.07
C SER A 107 -29.24 -13.80 9.09
N ALA A 108 -30.54 -13.81 9.37
CA ALA A 108 -31.57 -13.08 8.65
C ALA A 108 -32.25 -12.08 9.61
N PRO A 109 -33.10 -11.14 9.15
CA PRO A 109 -33.69 -10.13 10.04
C PRO A 109 -34.39 -10.68 11.30
N ASN A 110 -34.83 -11.94 11.27
CA ASN A 110 -35.48 -12.63 12.39
C ASN A 110 -34.82 -13.98 12.78
N LYS A 111 -33.58 -14.23 12.36
CA LYS A 111 -32.87 -15.50 12.64
C LYS A 111 -31.40 -15.26 12.89
N ILE A 112 -30.84 -15.97 13.86
CA ILE A 112 -29.40 -16.00 14.11
C ILE A 112 -28.81 -17.26 13.46
N GLY A 113 -27.81 -17.07 12.60
CA GLY A 113 -27.07 -18.15 11.97
C GLY A 113 -26.04 -18.77 12.91
N ALA A 114 -25.80 -20.08 12.77
CA ALA A 114 -24.68 -20.72 13.45
C ALA A 114 -23.34 -20.27 12.83
N PRO A 115 -22.22 -20.33 13.58
CA PRO A 115 -20.90 -20.08 13.04
C PRO A 115 -20.61 -20.96 11.82
N LYS A 116 -20.01 -20.37 10.78
CA LYS A 116 -19.60 -21.07 9.55
C LYS A 116 -18.20 -20.66 9.18
N ASN A 117 -17.55 -21.51 8.39
CA ASN A 117 -16.32 -21.14 7.70
C ASN A 117 -16.63 -20.03 6.69
N VAL A 118 -16.15 -18.82 6.95
CA VAL A 118 -16.28 -17.67 6.06
C VAL A 118 -14.88 -17.21 5.68
N GLN A 119 -14.66 -17.05 4.37
CA GLN A 119 -13.45 -16.44 3.85
C GLN A 119 -13.75 -15.04 3.35
N ILE A 120 -12.88 -14.10 3.69
CA ILE A 120 -12.98 -12.70 3.31
C ILE A 120 -11.68 -12.22 2.68
N TYR A 121 -11.82 -11.14 1.92
CA TYR A 121 -10.76 -10.16 1.75
C TYR A 121 -11.01 -9.02 2.74
N VAL A 122 -9.93 -8.53 3.34
CA VAL A 122 -9.95 -7.35 4.21
C VAL A 122 -9.05 -6.26 3.66
N LEU A 123 -9.48 -5.01 3.85
CA LEU A 123 -8.72 -3.81 3.59
C LEU A 123 -8.70 -2.96 4.85
N TYR A 124 -7.51 -2.53 5.26
CA TYR A 124 -7.31 -1.61 6.37
C TYR A 124 -6.93 -0.25 5.83
N ARG A 125 -7.70 0.79 6.15
CA ARG A 125 -7.34 2.17 5.85
C ARG A 125 -7.06 2.88 7.16
N VAL A 126 -5.84 3.39 7.31
CA VAL A 126 -5.43 4.21 8.44
C VAL A 126 -5.04 5.60 7.96
N VAL A 127 -5.38 6.60 8.74
CA VAL A 127 -5.08 8.01 8.47
C VAL A 127 -4.43 8.61 9.71
N ASP A 128 -3.23 9.11 9.52
CA ASP A 128 -2.55 10.08 10.38
C ASP A 128 -2.79 11.45 9.73
N GLU A 129 -3.52 12.32 10.43
CA GLU A 129 -3.96 13.62 9.91
C GLU A 129 -2.85 14.68 10.01
N ASP A 130 -1.83 14.42 10.84
CA ASP A 130 -0.71 15.33 11.10
C ASP A 130 0.42 15.20 10.06
N THR A 131 0.36 14.19 9.17
CA THR A 131 1.38 13.93 8.15
C THR A 131 0.79 13.82 6.74
N LEU A 132 1.48 14.41 5.74
CA LEU A 132 1.07 14.31 4.32
C LEU A 132 1.17 12.86 3.79
N GLN A 133 2.00 12.03 4.40
CA GLN A 133 2.18 10.60 4.08
C GLN A 133 1.30 9.69 4.96
N GLY A 134 0.48 10.28 5.83
CA GLY A 134 -0.20 9.58 6.93
C GLY A 134 -1.33 8.65 6.51
N LYS A 135 -1.73 8.67 5.24
CA LYS A 135 -2.76 7.78 4.72
C LYS A 135 -2.13 6.53 4.16
N ARG A 136 -2.53 5.38 4.73
CA ARG A 136 -2.05 4.08 4.31
C ARG A 136 -3.21 3.10 4.23
N VAL A 137 -3.27 2.42 3.11
CA VAL A 137 -4.24 1.38 2.81
C VAL A 137 -3.50 0.06 2.62
N TRP A 138 -3.90 -0.96 3.36
CA TRP A 138 -3.41 -2.32 3.20
C TRP A 138 -4.52 -3.18 2.63
N VAL A 139 -4.28 -3.76 1.46
CA VAL A 139 -5.25 -4.63 0.80
C VAL A 139 -4.74 -6.05 0.85
N GLN A 140 -5.54 -6.96 1.42
CA GLN A 140 -5.20 -8.36 1.46
C GLN A 140 -5.21 -8.97 0.05
N LEU A 141 -4.17 -9.75 -0.29
CA LEU A 141 -3.97 -10.31 -1.63
C LEU A 141 -4.66 -11.65 -1.87
N THR A 142 -4.87 -12.43 -0.81
CA THR A 142 -5.50 -13.76 -0.89
C THR A 142 -6.61 -13.89 0.15
N PRO A 143 -7.71 -14.60 -0.15
CA PRO A 143 -8.79 -14.70 0.81
C PRO A 143 -8.34 -15.47 2.05
N ALA A 144 -8.82 -15.06 3.22
CA ALA A 144 -8.50 -15.70 4.49
C ALA A 144 -9.75 -16.06 5.27
N PRO A 145 -9.71 -17.16 6.04
CA PRO A 145 -10.75 -17.42 7.02
C PRO A 145 -10.77 -16.34 8.10
N VAL A 146 -11.97 -15.91 8.45
CA VAL A 146 -12.22 -15.01 9.58
C VAL A 146 -12.86 -15.78 10.72
N GLU A 147 -12.33 -15.57 11.92
CA GLU A 147 -12.83 -16.16 13.16
C GLU A 147 -13.48 -15.08 14.02
N THR A 148 -14.69 -15.36 14.52
CA THR A 148 -15.27 -14.57 15.61
C THR A 148 -14.78 -15.11 16.94
N LYS A 149 -13.79 -14.43 17.50
CA LYS A 149 -13.08 -14.86 18.71
C LYS A 149 -13.89 -14.59 19.97
N SER A 150 -14.65 -13.50 19.99
CA SER A 150 -15.51 -13.13 21.12
C SER A 150 -16.71 -12.31 20.65
N HIS A 151 -17.83 -12.42 21.38
CA HIS A 151 -19.02 -11.61 21.17
C HIS A 151 -19.53 -11.14 22.55
N GLY A 152 -19.74 -9.83 22.70
CA GLY A 152 -20.10 -9.21 23.99
C GLY A 152 -21.47 -9.64 24.53
N GLY A 153 -22.36 -10.10 23.65
CA GLY A 153 -23.70 -10.54 24.03
C GLY A 153 -24.57 -9.36 24.49
N PHE A 154 -25.53 -9.62 25.36
CA PHE A 154 -26.43 -8.60 25.91
C PHE A 154 -26.10 -8.38 27.38
N ILE A 155 -25.35 -7.33 27.68
CA ILE A 155 -24.96 -6.94 29.03
C ILE A 155 -25.47 -5.51 29.26
N GLU A 156 -26.16 -5.29 30.38
CA GLU A 156 -26.71 -3.97 30.72
C GLU A 156 -25.59 -2.95 30.91
N GLY A 157 -25.72 -1.80 30.22
CA GLY A 157 -24.77 -0.69 30.32
C GLY A 157 -23.48 -0.87 29.52
N GLU A 158 -23.27 -2.02 28.86
CA GLU A 158 -22.08 -2.30 28.06
C GLU A 158 -22.39 -2.24 26.57
N LEU A 159 -21.40 -1.82 25.78
CA LEU A 159 -21.49 -1.82 24.33
C LEU A 159 -21.34 -3.25 23.80
N SER A 160 -22.27 -3.69 22.96
CA SER A 160 -22.13 -4.97 22.25
C SER A 160 -21.00 -4.87 21.24
N PHE A 161 -20.22 -5.96 21.11
CA PHE A 161 -19.09 -6.03 20.19
C PHE A 161 -18.93 -7.43 19.62
N ALA A 162 -18.21 -7.53 18.50
CA ALA A 162 -17.66 -8.78 18.01
C ALA A 162 -16.16 -8.60 17.71
N GLU A 163 -15.31 -9.41 18.36
CA GLU A 163 -13.87 -9.45 18.11
C GLU A 163 -13.59 -10.46 17.00
N LEU A 164 -12.99 -9.98 15.92
CA LEU A 164 -12.67 -10.76 14.73
C LEU A 164 -11.17 -10.94 14.60
N THR A 165 -10.74 -12.14 14.19
CA THR A 165 -9.35 -12.46 13.83
C THR A 165 -9.31 -12.95 12.39
N VAL A 166 -8.44 -12.35 11.57
CA VAL A 166 -8.25 -12.74 10.16
C VAL A 166 -6.97 -13.55 10.06
N HIS A 167 -7.11 -14.79 9.59
CA HIS A 167 -6.03 -15.76 9.50
C HIS A 167 -5.37 -15.71 8.13
N HIS A 168 -4.50 -14.73 7.91
CA HIS A 168 -4.01 -14.44 6.56
C HIS A 168 -3.26 -15.60 5.91
N THR A 169 -3.42 -15.66 4.60
CA THR A 169 -2.63 -16.50 3.71
C THR A 169 -1.71 -15.61 2.87
N GLN A 170 -0.66 -16.21 2.30
CA GLN A 170 0.29 -15.52 1.43
C GLN A 170 -0.05 -15.79 -0.03
N ASP A 171 0.26 -14.84 -0.90
CA ASP A 171 0.24 -15.02 -2.34
C ASP A 171 1.42 -15.89 -2.84
N ALA A 172 1.59 -15.98 -4.15
CA ALA A 172 2.69 -16.74 -4.74
C ALA A 172 4.09 -16.15 -4.48
N ASN A 173 4.17 -14.85 -4.15
CA ASN A 173 5.40 -14.14 -3.83
C ASN A 173 5.75 -14.18 -2.33
N GLY A 174 4.81 -14.64 -1.49
CA GLY A 174 4.95 -14.67 -0.03
C GLY A 174 4.35 -13.43 0.66
N ASP A 175 3.68 -12.57 -0.09
CA ASP A 175 3.10 -11.32 0.39
C ASP A 175 1.67 -11.54 0.91
N VAL A 176 1.34 -10.83 1.99
CA VAL A 176 -0.01 -10.88 2.60
C VAL A 176 -0.85 -9.68 2.15
N PHE A 177 -0.23 -8.50 2.14
CA PHE A 177 -0.87 -7.24 1.82
C PHE A 177 -0.11 -6.52 0.71
N GLN A 178 -0.85 -5.86 -0.17
CA GLN A 178 -0.33 -4.73 -0.92
C GLN A 178 -0.56 -3.45 -0.12
N VAL A 179 0.49 -2.64 0.00
CA VAL A 179 0.43 -1.33 0.64
C VAL A 179 0.22 -0.27 -0.45
N VAL A 180 -0.80 0.55 -0.26
CA VAL A 180 -1.08 1.75 -1.04
C VAL A 180 -1.00 2.91 -0.06
N ASP A 181 0.04 3.73 -0.12
CA ASP A 181 0.18 4.89 0.74
C ASP A 181 0.33 6.19 -0.08
N ALA A 182 0.34 7.31 0.62
CA ALA A 182 0.49 8.63 0.01
C ALA A 182 1.96 9.01 -0.19
N SER A 183 2.90 8.08 0.09
CA SER A 183 4.29 8.32 -0.24
C SER A 183 4.41 8.36 -1.76
N SER A 184 5.02 9.43 -2.28
CA SER A 184 5.25 9.52 -3.71
C SER A 184 6.46 8.65 -4.03
N ASP A 185 6.26 7.59 -4.82
CA ASP A 185 7.34 6.85 -5.49
C ASP A 185 7.98 7.70 -6.61
N ASP A 186 8.02 9.01 -6.41
CA ASP A 186 8.45 9.96 -7.40
C ASP A 186 9.93 9.74 -7.68
N VAL A 187 10.21 9.54 -8.97
CA VAL A 187 11.58 9.38 -9.41
C VAL A 187 12.13 10.78 -9.68
N VAL A 188 13.10 11.22 -8.88
CA VAL A 188 13.85 12.45 -9.14
C VAL A 188 15.07 12.11 -9.98
N LYS A 189 15.26 12.84 -11.09
CA LYS A 189 16.40 12.67 -12.00
C LYS A 189 17.04 14.00 -12.34
N THR A 190 18.35 14.09 -12.20
CA THR A 190 19.11 15.28 -12.56
C THR A 190 19.78 15.10 -13.92
N PHE A 191 19.35 15.89 -14.90
CA PHE A 191 19.92 15.95 -16.24
C PHE A 191 21.02 17.02 -16.27
N THR A 192 22.27 16.58 -16.40
CA THR A 192 23.42 17.48 -16.58
C THR A 192 23.82 17.51 -18.05
N ILE A 193 23.63 18.66 -18.70
CA ILE A 193 23.87 18.84 -20.14
C ILE A 193 25.21 19.56 -20.33
N ALA A 194 26.20 18.88 -20.93
CA ALA A 194 27.49 19.50 -21.18
C ALA A 194 27.40 20.69 -22.15
N ALA A 195 28.34 21.64 -22.03
CA ALA A 195 28.36 22.86 -22.84
C ALA A 195 28.36 22.59 -24.36
N GLY A 196 29.09 21.56 -24.81
CA GLY A 196 29.21 21.18 -26.23
C GLY A 196 27.97 20.50 -26.84
N VAL A 197 26.97 20.14 -26.04
CA VAL A 197 25.74 19.49 -26.56
C VAL A 197 24.97 20.49 -27.42
N THR A 198 24.62 20.16 -28.67
CA THR A 198 23.80 21.04 -29.53
C THR A 198 22.33 20.65 -29.56
N ALA A 199 22.04 19.37 -29.29
CA ALA A 199 20.71 18.81 -29.14
C ALA A 199 20.78 17.55 -28.28
N TYR A 200 19.68 17.12 -27.68
CA TYR A 200 19.63 15.89 -26.88
C TYR A 200 18.25 15.23 -26.94
N THR A 201 18.18 13.95 -26.61
CA THR A 201 16.94 13.21 -26.39
C THR A 201 16.90 12.68 -24.97
N ALA A 202 15.71 12.57 -24.39
CA ALA A 202 15.47 11.93 -23.11
C ALA A 202 14.59 10.68 -23.30
N THR A 203 14.91 9.61 -22.60
CA THR A 203 14.12 8.38 -22.54
C THR A 203 13.54 8.27 -21.13
N ALA A 204 12.25 7.99 -21.04
CA ALA A 204 11.57 7.72 -19.78
C ALA A 204 10.60 6.55 -19.99
N GLY A 205 10.85 5.44 -19.27
CA GLY A 205 10.14 4.19 -19.53
C GLY A 205 10.52 3.62 -20.90
N ALA A 206 9.53 3.25 -21.71
CA ALA A 206 9.74 2.67 -23.03
C ALA A 206 9.89 3.74 -24.15
N ASP A 207 9.61 5.01 -23.85
CA ASP A 207 9.50 6.05 -24.85
C ASP A 207 10.67 7.03 -24.82
N THR A 208 11.02 7.57 -25.99
CA THR A 208 12.10 8.56 -26.16
C THR A 208 11.55 9.81 -26.83
N THR A 209 11.97 10.98 -26.35
CA THR A 209 11.55 12.27 -26.91
C THR A 209 12.09 12.46 -28.32
N ALA A 210 11.41 13.31 -29.11
CA ALA A 210 12.07 13.95 -30.24
C ALA A 210 13.31 14.75 -29.79
N SER A 211 14.18 15.09 -30.74
CA SER A 211 15.38 15.89 -30.47
C SER A 211 15.05 17.26 -29.89
N ILE A 212 15.59 17.56 -28.70
CA ILE A 212 15.42 18.82 -27.96
C ILE A 212 16.66 19.69 -28.20
N THR A 213 16.49 20.86 -28.78
CA THR A 213 17.58 21.82 -29.05
C THR A 213 17.66 22.93 -28.00
N THR A 214 16.54 23.24 -27.35
CA THR A 214 16.45 24.26 -26.30
C THR A 214 16.75 23.64 -24.93
N LYS A 215 17.85 24.05 -24.29
CA LYS A 215 18.31 23.53 -22.99
C LYS A 215 17.64 24.23 -21.80
N THR A 216 16.32 24.21 -21.72
CA THR A 216 15.56 24.82 -20.62
C THR A 216 14.67 23.81 -19.93
N ALA A 217 14.32 24.07 -18.68
CA ALA A 217 13.38 23.23 -17.91
C ALA A 217 12.03 23.07 -18.64
N ASN A 218 11.48 24.16 -19.18
CA ASN A 218 10.21 24.11 -19.93
C ASN A 218 10.31 23.23 -21.19
N ALA A 219 11.40 23.32 -21.95
CA ALA A 219 11.58 22.50 -23.15
C ALA A 219 11.67 20.99 -22.80
N LEU A 220 12.43 20.64 -21.76
CA LEU A 220 12.52 19.26 -21.28
C LEU A 220 11.17 18.76 -20.75
N GLN A 221 10.49 19.55 -19.92
CA GLN A 221 9.19 19.20 -19.35
C GLN A 221 8.16 18.93 -20.44
N THR A 222 8.07 19.83 -21.42
CA THR A 222 7.12 19.69 -22.54
C THR A 222 7.40 18.43 -23.34
N ALA A 223 8.68 18.13 -23.62
CA ALA A 223 9.07 16.94 -24.36
C ALA A 223 8.76 15.65 -23.57
N LEU A 224 9.08 15.59 -22.28
CA LEU A 224 8.81 14.44 -21.42
C LEU A 224 7.31 14.19 -21.25
N ARG A 225 6.49 15.24 -21.04
CA ARG A 225 5.02 15.10 -20.96
C ARG A 225 4.37 14.64 -22.27
N GLY A 226 5.09 14.74 -23.39
CA GLY A 226 4.66 14.19 -24.67
C GLY A 226 4.80 12.67 -24.79
N LEU A 227 5.52 12.02 -23.87
CA LEU A 227 5.76 10.56 -23.90
C LEU A 227 4.58 9.79 -23.33
N ALA A 228 4.17 8.69 -23.97
CA ALA A 228 3.08 7.84 -23.50
C ALA A 228 3.37 7.27 -22.10
N SER A 229 4.62 6.85 -21.85
CA SER A 229 5.09 6.38 -20.54
C SER A 229 4.94 7.41 -19.43
N VAL A 230 5.06 8.71 -19.74
CA VAL A 230 4.89 9.80 -18.76
C VAL A 230 3.42 10.21 -18.65
N GLN A 231 2.64 10.11 -19.72
CA GLN A 231 1.19 10.35 -19.69
C GLN A 231 0.41 9.28 -18.91
N ALA A 232 0.98 8.08 -18.78
CA ALA A 232 0.44 7.01 -17.95
C ALA A 232 0.64 7.26 -16.44
N LEU A 233 1.52 8.20 -16.06
CA LEU A 233 1.73 8.57 -14.66
C LEU A 233 0.61 9.50 -14.14
N PRO A 234 0.33 9.49 -12.83
CA PRO A 234 -0.53 10.49 -12.19
C PRO A 234 -0.16 11.93 -12.58
N ALA A 235 -1.16 12.78 -12.80
CA ALA A 235 -0.94 14.17 -13.18
C ALA A 235 -0.09 14.92 -12.11
N PRO A 236 0.92 15.73 -12.50
CA PRO A 236 1.21 16.21 -13.86
C PRO A 236 2.15 15.31 -14.69
N GLY A 237 2.47 14.10 -14.21
CA GLY A 237 3.38 13.13 -14.82
C GLY A 237 4.85 13.45 -14.61
N VAL A 238 5.26 14.69 -14.90
CA VAL A 238 6.62 15.19 -14.59
C VAL A 238 6.62 16.71 -14.39
N THR A 239 7.41 17.19 -13.44
CA THR A 239 7.81 18.60 -13.32
C THR A 239 9.32 18.71 -13.56
N VAL A 240 9.76 19.79 -14.19
CA VAL A 240 11.20 20.05 -14.41
C VAL A 240 11.55 21.45 -13.95
N GLU A 241 12.63 21.56 -13.17
CA GLU A 241 13.18 22.81 -12.68
C GLU A 241 14.67 22.94 -13.03
N GLY A 242 15.22 24.14 -12.93
CA GLY A 242 16.65 24.41 -13.16
C GLY A 242 16.94 25.54 -14.16
N PRO A 243 18.17 26.07 -14.17
CA PRO A 243 18.57 27.17 -15.03
C PRO A 243 18.67 26.75 -16.51
N SER A 244 18.52 27.72 -17.41
CA SER A 244 18.85 27.54 -18.82
C SER A 244 20.31 27.10 -18.98
N GLY A 245 20.53 25.97 -19.65
CA GLY A 245 21.85 25.34 -19.79
C GLY A 245 22.10 24.17 -18.82
N GLY A 246 21.25 23.98 -17.81
CA GLY A 246 21.34 22.90 -16.82
C GLY A 246 22.22 23.22 -15.60
N PRO A 247 22.22 22.36 -14.56
CA PRO A 247 21.50 21.10 -14.43
C PRO A 247 19.97 21.26 -14.39
N LEU A 248 19.24 20.34 -15.01
CA LEU A 248 17.77 20.31 -15.00
C LEU A 248 17.31 19.16 -14.11
N VAL A 249 16.48 19.42 -13.12
CA VAL A 249 15.95 18.41 -12.20
C VAL A 249 14.53 18.06 -12.61
N ALA A 250 14.32 16.82 -13.03
CA ALA A 250 13.00 16.29 -13.37
C ALA A 250 12.47 15.43 -12.22
N THR A 251 11.27 15.72 -11.74
CA THR A 251 10.54 14.92 -10.75
C THR A 251 9.36 14.27 -11.44
N PHE A 252 9.44 12.95 -11.66
CA PHE A 252 8.35 12.16 -12.22
C PHE A 252 7.35 11.81 -11.12
N THR A 253 6.05 11.95 -11.40
CA THR A 253 4.98 11.68 -10.43
C THR A 253 4.67 10.18 -10.41
N GLY A 254 5.46 9.39 -9.68
CA GLY A 254 5.41 7.94 -9.62
C GLY A 254 6.61 7.21 -10.28
N PRO A 255 6.64 5.87 -10.17
CA PRO A 255 7.78 5.08 -10.58
C PRO A 255 7.92 5.05 -12.11
N ILE A 256 9.12 5.33 -12.60
CA ILE A 256 9.46 5.23 -14.02
C ILE A 256 10.90 4.78 -14.21
N THR A 257 11.10 3.76 -15.04
CA THR A 257 12.41 3.20 -15.34
C THR A 257 12.42 2.56 -16.74
N PRO A 258 13.50 2.70 -17.53
CA PRO A 258 14.69 3.52 -17.26
C PRO A 258 14.42 5.02 -17.45
N VAL A 259 15.27 5.87 -16.88
CA VAL A 259 15.40 7.28 -17.27
C VAL A 259 16.82 7.54 -17.72
N SER A 260 17.00 7.99 -18.96
CA SER A 260 18.32 8.23 -19.55
C SER A 260 18.28 9.37 -20.57
N ALA A 261 19.43 9.86 -21.00
CA ALA A 261 19.53 10.87 -22.05
C ALA A 261 20.74 10.61 -22.96
N ALA A 262 20.63 11.08 -24.20
CA ALA A 262 21.72 11.07 -25.17
C ALA A 262 21.91 12.45 -25.77
N GLY A 263 23.16 12.92 -25.87
CA GLY A 263 23.51 14.21 -26.44
C GLY A 263 24.13 14.11 -27.83
N THR A 264 23.85 15.10 -28.66
CA THR A 264 24.55 15.35 -29.93
C THR A 264 25.66 16.37 -29.69
N GLY A 265 26.90 16.05 -30.06
CA GLY A 265 28.06 16.94 -29.87
C GLY A 265 28.66 16.94 -28.45
N GLY A 266 28.12 16.13 -27.54
CA GLY A 266 28.62 15.97 -26.18
C GLY A 266 27.77 14.99 -25.37
N THR A 267 28.09 14.81 -24.09
CA THR A 267 27.39 13.89 -23.18
C THR A 267 26.30 14.63 -22.39
N VAL A 268 25.19 13.94 -22.15
CA VAL A 268 24.20 14.29 -21.12
C VAL A 268 24.22 13.18 -20.09
N THR A 269 24.40 13.51 -18.81
CA THR A 269 24.32 12.54 -17.71
C THR A 269 22.99 12.65 -17.01
N VAL A 270 22.47 11.51 -16.53
CA VAL A 270 21.23 11.43 -15.77
C VAL A 270 21.51 10.65 -14.50
N ASP A 271 21.41 11.34 -13.36
CA ASP A 271 21.60 10.79 -12.02
C ASP A 271 20.25 10.66 -11.30
#